data_AF-A0A842P7E9-F1
#
_entry.id   AF-A0A842P7E9-F1
#
_cell.length_a   1.000
_cell.length_b   1.000
_cell.length_c   1.000
_cell.angle_alpha   90.00
_cell.angle_beta   90.00
_cell.angle_gamma   90.00
#
_symmetry.space_group_name_H-M   'P 1'
#
loop_
_entity.id
_entity.type
_entity.pdbx_description
1 polymer ?
#
loop_
_entity_poly.entity_id
_entity_poly.type
_entity_poly.pdbx_seq_one_letter_code
_entity_poly.pdbx_strand_id
1 'polypeptide(L)' 'MLYPEGQFRADFSVDGVLIEYFGLTGDQKYDLKTKEKQKLCRKNGISLISIYPEDLVSVKKLESKLKKVLNKA' A
#
# COMPACT_ATOMS: atom_id res chain seq x y z
N MET A 1 12.53 0.14 -2.09
CA MET A 1 12.84 -1.03 -1.25
C MET A 1 12.13 -2.25 -1.84
N LEU A 2 12.79 -3.42 -1.81
CA LEU A 2 12.20 -4.70 -2.19
C LEU A 2 11.49 -5.31 -0.97
N TYR A 3 10.41 -6.06 -1.19
CA TYR A 3 9.78 -6.83 -0.11
C TYR A 3 10.76 -7.93 0.35
N PRO A 4 10.80 -8.29 1.65
CA PRO A 4 11.57 -9.44 2.11
C PRO A 4 10.92 -10.68 1.49
N GLU A 5 11.70 -11.47 0.74
CA GLU A 5 11.29 -12.72 0.05
C GLU A 5 10.57 -12.58 -1.30
N GLY A 6 10.58 -11.40 -1.95
CA GLY A 6 10.07 -11.30 -3.32
C GLY A 6 10.53 -10.06 -4.07
N GLN A 7 10.57 -10.16 -5.40
CA GLN A 7 10.85 -9.06 -6.35
C GLN A 7 9.74 -7.99 -6.38
N PHE A 8 8.90 -7.91 -5.35
CA PHE A 8 7.85 -6.89 -5.28
C PHE A 8 8.49 -5.55 -4.92
N ARG A 9 8.08 -4.50 -5.64
CA ARG A 9 8.41 -3.11 -5.36
C ARG A 9 7.09 -2.39 -5.12
N ALA A 10 7.00 -1.66 -4.02
CA ALA A 10 5.93 -0.70 -3.83
C ALA A 10 6.18 0.51 -4.74
N ASP A 11 5.11 1.22 -5.12
CA ASP A 11 5.20 2.40 -5.98
C ASP A 11 5.98 3.52 -5.27
N PHE A 12 5.75 3.70 -3.97
CA PHE A 12 6.45 4.69 -3.15
C PHE A 12 6.89 4.12 -1.80
N SER A 13 7.87 4.78 -1.19
CA SER A 13 8.28 4.53 0.20
C SER A 13 8.63 5.85 0.88
N VAL A 14 8.06 6.08 2.06
CA VAL A 14 8.25 7.28 2.88
C VAL A 14 8.45 6.84 4.32
N ASP A 15 9.58 7.20 4.93
CA ASP A 15 9.92 6.90 6.34
C ASP A 15 9.70 5.42 6.76
N GLY A 16 10.11 4.49 5.88
CA GLY A 16 9.97 3.05 6.12
C GLY A 16 8.54 2.51 5.96
N VAL A 17 7.59 3.35 5.54
CA VAL A 17 6.25 2.94 5.13
C VAL A 17 6.20 2.77 3.62
N LEU A 18 5.66 1.66 3.17
CA LEU A 18 5.40 1.37 1.75
C LEU A 18 4.02 1.91 1.37
N ILE A 19 3.90 2.46 0.17
CA ILE A 19 2.64 2.95 -0.40
C ILE A 19 2.49 2.34 -1.78
N GLU A 20 1.36 1.70 -2.04
CA GLU A 20 1.10 1.01 -3.30
C GLU A 20 -0.35 1.23 -3.77
N TYR A 21 -0.51 1.44 -5.08
CA TYR A 21 -1.80 1.60 -5.72
C TYR A 21 -2.31 0.28 -6.30
N PHE A 22 -3.44 -0.18 -5.79
CA PHE A 22 -4.12 -1.40 -6.21
C PHE A 22 -5.27 -1.08 -7.17
N GLY A 23 -4.92 -0.65 -8.39
CA GLY A 23 -5.86 -0.18 -9.40
C GLY A 23 -6.77 -1.27 -10.01
N LEU A 24 -6.34 -2.54 -9.98
CA LEU A 24 -7.09 -3.67 -10.52
C LEU A 24 -7.99 -4.36 -9.47
N THR A 25 -8.34 -3.64 -8.41
CA THR A 25 -9.23 -4.15 -7.36
C THR A 25 -10.54 -4.67 -7.95
N GLY A 26 -10.97 -5.86 -7.53
CA GLY A 26 -12.15 -6.54 -8.07
C GLY A 26 -11.83 -7.65 -9.08
N ASP A 27 -10.60 -7.75 -9.58
CA ASP A 27 -10.12 -8.98 -10.22
C ASP A 27 -9.70 -9.99 -9.14
N GLN A 28 -10.32 -11.17 -9.13
CA GLN A 28 -10.09 -12.15 -8.06
C GLN A 28 -8.62 -12.59 -7.94
N LYS A 29 -7.91 -12.77 -9.06
CA LYS A 29 -6.51 -13.20 -9.02
C LYS A 29 -5.60 -12.08 -8.52
N TYR A 30 -5.89 -10.85 -8.92
CA TYR A 30 -5.19 -9.66 -8.45
C TYR A 30 -5.43 -9.39 -6.95
N ASP A 31 -6.67 -9.53 -6.50
CA ASP A 31 -7.06 -9.34 -5.10
C ASP A 31 -6.39 -10.38 -4.19
N LEU A 32 -6.23 -11.62 -4.66
CA LEU A 32 -5.47 -12.65 -3.93
C LEU A 32 -4.00 -12.23 -3.76
N LYS A 33 -3.34 -11.79 -4.83
CA LYS A 33 -1.95 -11.29 -4.77
C LYS A 33 -1.82 -10.07 -3.87
N THR A 34 -2.78 -9.16 -3.92
CA THR A 34 -2.85 -7.98 -3.04
C THR A 34 -2.90 -8.39 -1.57
N LYS A 35 -3.75 -9.36 -1.23
CA LYS A 35 -3.83 -9.91 0.13
C LYS A 35 -2.54 -10.60 0.57
N GLU A 36 -1.86 -11.32 -0.32
CA GLU A 36 -0.56 -11.93 -0.03
C GLU A 36 0.51 -10.88 0.31
N LYS A 37 0.61 -9.81 -0.48
CA LYS A 37 1.52 -8.68 -0.20
C LYS A 37 1.23 -8.02 1.14
N GLN A 38 -0.05 -7.78 1.44
CA GLN A 38 -0.48 -7.20 2.73
C GLN A 38 -0.12 -8.11 3.90
N LYS A 39 -0.35 -9.43 3.78
CA LYS A 39 0.03 -10.42 4.79
C LYS A 39 1.54 -10.45 5.00
N LEU A 40 2.33 -10.42 3.93
CA LEU A 40 3.79 -10.41 3.98
C LEU A 40 4.32 -9.17 4.72
N CYS A 41 3.77 -7.99 4.41
CA CYS A 41 4.11 -6.76 5.14
C CYS A 41 3.80 -6.89 6.62
N ARG A 42 2.57 -7.33 6.96
CA ARG A 42 2.15 -7.50 8.35
C ARG A 42 3.04 -8.48 9.11
N LYS A 43 3.41 -9.61 8.50
CA LYS A 43 4.28 -10.63 9.09
C LYS A 43 5.67 -10.08 9.42
N ASN A 44 6.20 -9.20 8.57
CA ASN A 44 7.53 -8.62 8.72
C ASN A 44 7.53 -7.27 9.47
N GLY A 45 6.40 -6.83 10.03
CA GLY A 45 6.30 -5.54 10.71
C GLY A 45 6.43 -4.32 9.79
N ILE A 46 6.27 -4.51 8.48
CA ILE A 46 6.35 -3.44 7.49
C ILE A 46 4.99 -2.73 7.42
N SER A 47 5.02 -1.41 7.53
CA SER A 47 3.82 -0.59 7.33
C SER A 47 3.54 -0.46 5.83
N LEU A 48 2.34 -0.83 5.40
CA LEU A 48 1.88 -0.72 4.02
C LEU A 48 0.59 0.09 3.96
N ILE A 49 0.54 1.11 3.13
CA ILE A 49 -0.66 1.86 2.77
C ILE A 49 -1.12 1.40 1.40
N SER A 50 -2.25 0.70 1.38
CA SER A 50 -2.93 0.31 0.15
C SER A 50 -3.86 1.41 -0.32
N ILE A 51 -3.55 2.02 -1.46
CA ILE A 51 -4.39 3.00 -2.15
C ILE A 51 -5.22 2.25 -3.20
N TYR A 52 -6.51 2.53 -3.28
CA TYR A 52 -7.44 1.97 -4.24
C TYR A 52 -8.05 3.09 -5.09
N PRO A 53 -8.67 2.78 -6.26
CA PRO A 53 -9.35 3.78 -7.08
C PRO A 53 -10.32 4.66 -6.28
N GLU A 54 -11.04 4.05 -5.33
CA GLU A 54 -11.98 4.75 -4.47
C GLU A 54 -11.34 5.78 -3.53
N ASP A 55 -10.04 5.70 -3.25
CA ASP A 55 -9.32 6.69 -2.42
C ASP A 55 -8.92 7.92 -3.24
N LEU A 56 -8.81 7.77 -4.57
CA LEU A 56 -8.41 8.81 -5.50
C LEU A 56 -9.59 9.65 -6.02
N VAL A 57 -10.83 9.30 -5.65
CA VAL A 57 -12.04 10.06 -6.04
C VAL A 57 -12.03 11.50 -5.54
N SER A 58 -11.24 11.82 -4.51
CA SER A 58 -10.98 13.19 -4.09
C SER A 58 -9.62 13.31 -3.40
N VAL A 59 -8.96 14.44 -3.56
CA VAL A 59 -7.69 14.75 -2.88
C VAL A 59 -7.83 14.62 -1.37
N LYS A 60 -8.95 15.11 -0.79
CA LYS A 60 -9.23 15.02 0.65
C LYS A 60 -9.28 13.58 1.16
N LYS A 61 -9.84 12.64 0.39
CA LYS A 61 -9.90 11.22 0.78
C LYS A 61 -8.53 10.57 0.72
N LEU A 62 -7.75 10.86 -0.32
CA LEU A 62 -6.36 10.44 -0.43
C LEU A 62 -5.51 10.98 0.74
N GLU A 63 -5.59 12.29 1.00
CA GLU A 63 -4.90 12.93 2.13
C GLU A 63 -5.28 12.29 3.46
N SER A 64 -6.57 12.03 3.70
CA SER A 64 -7.02 11.35 4.91
C SER A 64 -6.37 9.98 5.10
N LYS A 65 -6.05 9.29 4.01
CA LYS A 65 -5.38 7.98 4.05
C LYS A 65 -3.87 8.12 4.28
N LEU A 66 -3.26 9.13 3.69
CA LEU A 66 -1.83 9.44 3.80
C LEU A 66 -1.45 10.19 5.09
N LYS A 67 -2.40 10.81 5.81
CA LYS A 67 -2.13 11.51 7.08
C LYS A 67 -1.35 10.68 8.09
N LYS A 68 -1.52 9.35 8.07
CA LYS A 68 -0.80 8.41 8.95
C LYS A 68 0.72 8.38 8.73
N VAL A 69 1.19 8.79 7.55
CA VAL A 69 2.61 8.92 7.21
C VAL A 69 3.10 10.36 7.22
N LEU A 70 2.23 11.33 6.91
CA LEU A 70 2.63 12.73 6.77
C LEU A 70 2.89 13.46 8.11
N ASN A 71 2.42 12.93 9.24
CA ASN A 71 2.50 13.60 10.54
C ASN A 71 3.64 13.11 11.45
N LYS A 72 4.72 12.53 10.88
CA LYS A 72 5.93 12.17 11.63
C LYS A 72 6.98 13.29 11.71
N ALA A 73 6.61 14.52 11.34
CA ALA A 73 7.45 15.70 11.45
C ALA A 73 7.14 16.49 12.73
#